data_AF-A0A919ZYL7-F1
#
_entry.id   AF-A0A919ZYL7-F1
#
_cell.length_a   1.000
_cell.length_b   1.000
_cell.length_c   1.000
_cell.angle_alpha   90.00
_cell.angle_beta   90.00
_cell.angle_gamma   90.00
#
_symmetry.space_group_name_H-M   'P 1'
#
loop_
_entity.id
_entity.type
_entity.pdbx_description
1 polymer ?
#
loop_
_entity_poly.entity_id
_entity_poly.type
_entity_poly.pdbx_seq_one_letter_code
_entity_poly.pdbx_strand_id
1 'polypeptide(L)'
;MKVNSEIFRAYDIRGIVDEGTHGRRNISDRKTIGSHILSEGRSSILTARDGRISGPRLLNQFQKRSDVFQGVTLLISERFQTPLLYFSTFRQISLMV
;
A
#
# COMPACT_ATOMS: atom_id res chain seq x y z
N MET A 1 20.08 2.37 -3.66
CA MET A 1 19.04 1.86 -4.58
C MET A 1 18.58 3.03 -5.43
N LYS A 2 18.59 2.94 -6.77
CA LYS A 2 18.14 4.06 -7.62
C LYS A 2 16.62 4.03 -7.76
N VAL A 3 15.95 5.00 -7.16
CA VAL A 3 14.49 5.16 -7.25
C VAL A 3 14.21 6.21 -8.33
N ASN A 4 13.31 5.94 -9.27
CA ASN A 4 12.82 6.98 -10.19
C ASN A 4 12.01 8.00 -9.39
N SER A 5 12.55 9.20 -9.17
CA SER A 5 11.90 10.28 -8.42
C SER A 5 10.63 10.79 -9.09
N GLU A 6 10.50 10.63 -10.41
CA GLU A 6 9.34 11.10 -11.16
C GLU A 6 8.03 10.46 -10.69
N ILE A 7 8.05 9.29 -10.06
CA ILE A 7 6.79 8.69 -9.59
C ILE A 7 6.22 9.42 -8.37
N PHE A 8 7.04 10.16 -7.62
CA PHE A 8 6.63 10.91 -6.45
C PHE A 8 6.09 12.25 -6.91
N ARG A 9 4.77 12.33 -7.03
CA ARG A 9 4.08 13.56 -7.41
C ARG A 9 3.70 14.33 -6.15
N ALA A 10 3.17 15.54 -6.33
CA ALA A 10 2.83 16.43 -5.23
C ALA A 10 1.85 15.82 -4.19
N TYR A 11 1.00 14.88 -4.63
CA TYR A 11 -0.09 14.34 -3.79
C TYR A 11 -0.07 12.82 -3.63
N ASP A 12 0.63 12.09 -4.49
CA ASP A 12 0.62 10.63 -4.50
C ASP A 12 1.80 10.03 -5.30
N ILE A 13 1.89 8.71 -5.28
CA ILE A 13 2.87 7.93 -6.03
C ILE A 13 2.18 7.37 -7.28
N ARG A 14 2.63 7.76 -8.47
CA ARG A 14 2.05 7.33 -9.76
C ARG A 14 3.13 6.94 -10.76
N GLY A 15 2.90 5.87 -11.51
CA GLY A 15 3.80 5.43 -12.57
C GLY A 15 3.12 4.49 -13.55
N ILE A 16 3.83 4.18 -14.62
CA ILE A 16 3.42 3.19 -15.60
C ILE A 16 3.85 1.81 -15.11
N VAL A 17 2.94 0.85 -15.19
CA VAL A 17 3.20 -0.52 -14.78
C VAL A 17 4.07 -1.21 -15.83
N ASP A 18 5.02 -1.99 -15.34
CA ASP A 18 6.16 -2.64 -16.00
C ASP A 18 7.25 -1.70 -16.55
N GLU A 19 7.17 -0.39 -16.30
CA GLU A 19 8.22 0.60 -16.63
C GLU A 19 9.02 1.03 -15.38
N GLY A 20 10.21 0.45 -15.20
CA GLY A 20 11.19 0.82 -14.16
C GLY A 20 11.15 0.00 -12.86
N THR A 21 12.19 -0.80 -12.59
CA THR A 21 12.52 -1.53 -11.33
C THR A 21 11.34 -1.98 -10.44
N HIS A 22 10.55 -2.95 -10.91
CA HIS A 22 9.28 -3.35 -10.31
C HIS A 22 9.37 -4.18 -9.03
N GLY A 23 10.31 -5.13 -8.96
CA GLY A 23 10.35 -6.10 -7.85
C GLY A 23 10.96 -5.57 -6.55
N ARG A 24 11.97 -4.69 -6.64
CA ARG A 24 12.68 -4.15 -5.47
C ARG A 24 12.01 -2.87 -4.90
N ARG A 25 11.23 -2.15 -5.70
CA ARG A 25 10.55 -0.90 -5.30
C ARG A 25 9.41 -1.12 -4.31
N ASN A 26 8.55 -2.10 -4.55
CA ASN A 26 7.45 -2.37 -3.62
C ASN A 26 7.97 -2.63 -2.21
N ILE A 27 9.15 -3.26 -2.08
CA ILE A 27 9.79 -3.50 -0.78
C ILE A 27 10.24 -2.19 -0.12
N SER A 28 10.82 -1.23 -0.85
CA SER A 28 11.22 0.06 -0.26
C SER A 28 10.02 0.89 0.16
N ASP A 29 9.00 0.99 -0.68
CA ASP A 29 7.84 1.84 -0.41
C ASP A 29 7.08 1.33 0.82
N ARG A 30 6.95 0.00 0.95
CA ARG A 30 6.40 -0.64 2.14
C ARG A 30 7.22 -0.38 3.39
N LYS A 31 8.55 -0.44 3.31
CA LYS A 31 9.46 -0.15 4.44
C LYS A 31 9.26 1.26 4.93
N THR A 32 9.27 2.21 4.01
CA THR A 32 9.05 3.62 4.32
C THR A 32 7.69 3.87 4.96
N ILE A 33 6.61 3.32 4.38
CA ILE A 33 5.25 3.49 4.92
C ILE A 33 5.12 2.83 6.31
N GLY A 34 5.59 1.58 6.46
CA GLY A 34 5.52 0.85 7.73
C GLY A 34 6.29 1.55 8.86
N SER A 35 7.53 2.00 8.58
CA SER A 35 8.33 2.77 9.54
C SER A 35 7.66 4.08 9.93
N HIS A 36 7.03 4.78 8.98
CA HIS A 36 6.32 6.02 9.27
C HIS A 36 5.10 5.78 10.18
N ILE A 37 4.27 4.78 9.87
CA ILE A 37 3.10 4.42 10.69
C ILE A 37 3.49 4.06 12.12
N LEU A 38 4.56 3.29 12.30
CA LEU A 38 5.10 2.97 13.63
C LEU A 38 5.60 4.23 14.36
N SER A 39 6.25 5.17 13.65
CA SER A 39 6.70 6.44 14.23
C SER A 39 5.54 7.35 14.67
N GLU A 40 4.35 7.20 14.08
CA GLU A 40 3.12 7.87 14.50
C GLU A 40 2.41 7.16 15.66
N GLY A 41 2.98 6.10 16.24
CA GLY A 41 2.35 5.30 17.30
C GLY A 41 1.18 4.45 16.82
N ARG A 42 1.07 4.21 15.49
CA ARG A 42 0.04 3.37 14.88
C ARG A 42 0.61 2.00 14.55
N SER A 43 -0.26 1.00 14.58
CA SER A 43 0.10 -0.41 14.38
C SER A 43 -0.80 -1.12 13.37
N SER A 44 -1.53 -0.39 12.54
CA SER A 44 -2.38 -0.98 11.50
C SER A 44 -2.48 -0.11 10.26
N ILE A 45 -2.65 -0.77 9.10
CA ILE A 45 -2.84 -0.13 7.79
C ILE A 45 -3.96 -0.86 7.05
N LEU A 46 -4.91 -0.09 6.52
CA LEU A 46 -5.90 -0.58 5.55
C LEU A 46 -5.29 -0.54 4.15
N THR A 47 -5.42 -1.62 3.40
CA THR A 47 -4.95 -1.68 2.01
C THR A 47 -6.07 -2.12 1.09
N ALA A 48 -6.19 -1.45 -0.04
CA ALA A 48 -7.12 -1.81 -1.10
C ALA A 48 -6.59 -1.37 -2.47
N ARG A 49 -7.30 -1.77 -3.53
CA ARG A 49 -7.03 -1.36 -4.92
C ARG A 49 -8.32 -0.99 -5.64
N ASP A 50 -8.14 -0.29 -6.77
CA ASP A 50 -9.19 -0.07 -7.75
C ASP A 50 -9.38 -1.28 -8.69
N GLY A 51 -10.10 -1.05 -9.80
CA GLY A 51 -10.41 -2.04 -10.83
C GLY A 51 -9.31 -2.28 -11.87
N ARG A 52 -8.10 -1.72 -11.74
CA ARG A 52 -7.03 -1.91 -12.74
C ARG A 52 -6.57 -3.37 -12.82
N ILE A 53 -6.18 -3.78 -14.03
CA ILE A 53 -5.66 -5.12 -14.34
C ILE A 53 -4.40 -5.43 -13.52
N SER A 54 -3.54 -4.43 -13.30
CA SER A 54 -2.33 -4.55 -12.49
C SER A 54 -2.61 -4.64 -10.98
N GLY A 55 -3.80 -4.23 -10.54
CA GLY A 55 -4.15 -4.08 -9.14
C GLY A 55 -3.94 -5.35 -8.30
N PRO A 56 -4.47 -6.53 -8.68
CA PRO A 56 -4.28 -7.75 -7.91
C PRO A 56 -2.80 -8.11 -7.70
N ARG A 57 -1.97 -7.96 -8.74
CA ARG A 57 -0.52 -8.24 -8.65
C ARG A 57 0.17 -7.26 -7.70
N LEU A 58 -0.10 -5.97 -7.82
CA LEU A 58 0.52 -4.92 -7.00
C LEU A 58 0.08 -5.01 -5.54
N LEU A 59 -1.22 -5.22 -5.29
CA LEU A 59 -1.75 -5.40 -3.93
C LEU A 59 -1.13 -6.62 -3.25
N ASN A 60 -1.08 -7.77 -3.94
CA ASN A 60 -0.41 -8.96 -3.43
C ASN A 60 1.07 -8.71 -3.14
N GLN A 61 1.80 -8.02 -4.02
CA GLN A 61 3.21 -7.67 -3.78
C GLN A 61 3.37 -6.71 -2.60
N PHE A 62 2.42 -5.80 -2.38
CA PHE A 62 2.39 -4.89 -1.24
C PHE A 62 2.04 -5.59 0.08
N GLN A 63 1.17 -6.60 0.04
CA GLN A 63 0.71 -7.31 1.23
C GLN A 63 1.58 -8.51 1.60
N LYS A 64 2.34 -9.07 0.65
CA LYS A 64 3.22 -10.23 0.86
C LYS A 64 4.05 -10.04 2.13
N ARG A 65 3.83 -10.87 3.13
CA ARG A 65 4.50 -10.78 4.44
C ARG A 65 6.01 -10.74 4.23
N SER A 66 6.59 -9.60 4.60
CA SER A 66 8.02 -9.45 4.82
C SER A 66 8.18 -8.78 6.18
N ASP A 67 9.29 -9.06 6.86
CA ASP A 67 9.93 -8.36 7.98
C ASP A 67 9.53 -6.89 8.22
N VAL A 68 9.25 -6.16 7.14
CA VAL A 68 8.79 -4.76 7.07
C VAL A 68 7.61 -4.38 7.96
N PHE A 69 6.60 -5.24 8.11
CA PHE A 69 5.39 -4.93 8.87
C PHE A 69 5.37 -5.62 10.24
N GLN A 70 6.53 -5.98 10.81
CA GLN A 70 6.56 -6.42 12.21
C GLN A 70 5.95 -5.33 13.10
N GLY A 71 4.82 -5.64 13.74
CA GLY A 71 4.06 -4.69 14.55
C GLY A 71 2.98 -3.90 13.80
N VAL A 72 2.78 -4.11 12.49
CA VAL A 72 1.72 -3.46 11.70
C VAL A 72 0.74 -4.49 11.13
N THR A 73 -0.51 -4.48 11.61
CA THR A 73 -1.62 -5.29 11.10
C THR A 73 -2.11 -4.76 9.76
N LEU A 74 -2.08 -5.61 8.73
CA LEU A 74 -2.70 -5.32 7.44
C LEU A 74 -4.15 -5.81 7.45
N LEU A 75 -5.10 -4.91 7.22
CA LEU A 75 -6.49 -5.26 6.96
C LEU A 75 -6.75 -5.16 5.45
N ILE A 76 -7.34 -6.21 4.90
CA ILE A 76 -7.36 -6.49 3.45
C ILE A 76 -8.76 -6.18 2.90
N SER A 77 -8.83 -5.36 1.85
CA SER A 77 -10.00 -5.23 1.01
C SER A 77 -9.59 -5.38 -0.46
N GLU A 78 -10.16 -6.37 -1.17
CA GLU A 78 -9.73 -6.73 -2.52
C GLU A 78 -10.00 -5.66 -3.57
N ARG A 79 -11.23 -5.15 -3.66
CA ARG A 79 -11.61 -4.05 -4.56
C ARG A 79 -12.41 -3.05 -3.77
N PHE A 80 -11.96 -1.82 -3.79
CA PHE A 80 -12.60 -0.77 -3.03
C PHE A 80 -12.51 0.56 -3.77
N GLN A 81 -13.52 1.40 -3.59
CA GLN A 81 -13.50 2.77 -4.09
C GLN A 81 -12.68 3.62 -3.12
N THR A 82 -11.86 4.54 -3.63
CA THR A 82 -11.06 5.45 -2.81
C THR A 82 -11.84 6.13 -1.66
N PRO A 83 -13.03 6.72 -1.88
CA PRO A 83 -13.78 7.32 -0.77
C PRO A 83 -14.23 6.31 0.29
N LEU A 84 -14.54 5.07 -0.10
CA LEU A 84 -14.87 4.01 0.88
C LEU A 84 -13.64 3.62 1.69
N LEU A 85 -12.46 3.53 1.06
CA LEU A 85 -11.20 3.24 1.76
C LEU A 85 -10.90 4.33 2.80
N TYR A 86 -11.14 5.59 2.45
CA TYR A 86 -11.01 6.68 3.40
C TYR A 86 -12.03 6.59 4.52
N PHE A 87 -13.29 6.26 4.21
CA PHE A 87 -14.31 6.10 5.24
C PHE A 87 -13.98 4.98 6.23
N SER A 88 -13.42 3.86 5.77
CA SER A 88 -13.03 2.74 6.64
C SER A 88 -11.83 3.04 7.55
N THR A 89 -11.06 4.12 7.33
CA THR A 89 -10.04 4.53 8.30
C THR A 89 -10.65 5.20 9.55
N PHE A 90 -11.85 5.79 9.43
CA PHE A 90 -12.56 6.42 10.55
C PHE A 90 -13.53 5.47 11.26
N ARG A 91 -14.03 4.46 10.54
CA ARG A 91 -14.92 3.42 11.07
C ARG A 91 -14.20 2.10 10.92
N GLN A 92 -13.94 1.39 12.02
CA GLN A 92 -13.41 0.02 11.94
C GLN A 92 -14.51 -0.90 11.37
N ILE A 93 -14.65 -0.89 10.04
CA ILE A 93 -15.59 -1.75 9.33
C ILE A 93 -14.84 -3.05 9.10
N SER A 94 -15.23 -4.10 9.83
CA SER A 94 -14.82 -5.46 9.51
C SER A 94 -15.55 -5.88 8.24
N LEU A 95 -14.98 -5.58 7.08
CA LEU A 95 -15.50 -6.07 5.80
C LEU A 95 -14.88 -7.44 5.54
N MET A 96 -15.58 -8.48 6.00
CA MET A 96 -15.40 -9.83 5.47
C MET A 96 -16.20 -9.89 4.17
N VAL A 97 -15.53 -9.62 3.04
CA VAL A 97 -16.02 -9.97 1.69
C VAL A 97 -14.89 -10.63 0.94
#